data_AF-A0A6G6Z240-F1
#
_entry.id   AF-A0A6G6Z240-F1
#
_cell.length_a   1.000
_cell.length_b   1.000
_cell.length_c   1.000
_cell.angle_alpha   90.00
_cell.angle_beta   90.00
_cell.angle_gamma   90.00
#
_symmetry.space_group_name_H-M   'P 1'
#
loop_
_entity.id
_entity.type
_entity.pdbx_description
1 polymer ?
#
loop_
_entity_poly.entity_id
_entity_poly.type
_entity_poly.pdbx_seq_one_letter_code
_entity_poly.pdbx_strand_id
1 'polypeptide(L)' 'MNSFFHDENVALYRKLIAENESNPSRDEDRHAMLLTLLAEETAKAKQLPRLPDAW' A
#
# COMPACT_ATOMS: atom_id res chain seq x y z
N MET A 1 2.96 3.49 16.55
CA MET A 1 1.82 2.71 16.03
C MET A 1 1.59 2.92 14.53
N ASN A 2 1.58 4.16 14.02
CA ASN A 2 1.23 4.45 12.62
C ASN A 2 2.11 3.77 11.55
N SER A 3 3.41 3.63 11.80
CA SER A 3 4.31 2.96 10.84
C SER A 3 4.01 1.48 10.64
N PHE A 4 3.57 0.79 11.70
CA PHE A 4 3.24 -0.65 11.64
C PHE A 4 2.02 -0.90 10.74
N PHE A 5 0.97 -0.07 10.87
CA PHE A 5 -0.21 -0.15 10.02
C PHE A 5 0.09 0.20 8.55
N HIS A 6 1.00 1.14 8.29
CA HIS A 6 1.42 1.46 6.93
C HIS A 6 2.14 0.28 6.26
N ASP A 7 3.06 -0.37 6.97
CA ASP A 7 3.80 -1.51 6.43
C ASP A 7 2.88 -2.72 6.17
N GLU A 8 1.91 -2.99 7.05
CA GLU A 8 0.88 -4.01 6.83
C GLU A 8 -0.04 -3.68 5.64
N ASN A 9 -0.49 -2.43 5.51
CA ASN A 9 -1.32 -1.99 4.38
C ASN A 9 -0.58 -2.12 3.04
N VAL A 10 0.69 -1.73 2.99
CA VAL A 10 1.53 -1.88 1.78
C VAL A 10 1.70 -3.34 1.42
N ALA A 11 1.96 -4.21 2.40
CA ALA A 11 2.08 -5.66 2.17
C ALA A 11 0.76 -6.26 1.66
N LEU A 12 -0.38 -5.84 2.25
CA LEU A 12 -1.71 -6.27 1.84
C LEU A 12 -2.04 -5.86 0.40
N TYR A 13 -1.83 -4.60 0.03
CA TYR A 13 -2.11 -4.13 -1.33
C TYR A 13 -1.25 -4.86 -2.37
N ARG A 14 0.04 -5.09 -2.08
CA ARG A 14 0.91 -5.89 -2.96
C ARG A 14 0.40 -7.31 -3.15
N LYS A 15 -0.08 -7.95 -2.08
CA LYS A 15 -0.66 -9.29 -2.15
C LYS A 15 -1.92 -9.32 -3.02
N LEU A 16 -2.84 -8.38 -2.81
CA LEU A 16 -4.08 -8.28 -3.59
C LEU A 16 -3.83 -7.99 -5.08
N ILE A 17 -2.81 -7.19 -5.40
CA ILE A 17 -2.37 -6.95 -6.78
C ILE A 17 -1.90 -8.26 -7.40
N ALA A 18 -1.00 -8.98 -6.74
CA ALA A 18 -0.48 -10.26 -7.24
C ALA A 18 -1.57 -11.32 -7.42
N GLU A 19 -2.54 -11.39 -6.51
CA GLU A 19 -3.71 -12.26 -6.64
C GLU A 19 -4.58 -11.88 -7.84
N ASN A 20 -4.80 -10.58 -8.08
CA ASN A 20 -5.58 -10.12 -9.22
C ASN A 20 -4.83 -10.35 -10.56
N GLU A 21 -3.52 -10.18 -10.60
CA GLU A 21 -2.67 -10.46 -11.77
C GLU A 21 -2.60 -11.95 -12.10
N SER A 22 -2.73 -12.82 -11.10
CA SER A 22 -2.78 -14.27 -11.27
C SER A 22 -4.15 -14.77 -11.74
N ASN A 23 -5.17 -13.92 -11.74
CA ASN A 23 -6.52 -14.27 -12.18
C ASN A 23 -6.64 -14.13 -13.71
N PRO A 24 -7.02 -15.19 -14.45
CA PRO A 24 -7.22 -15.13 -15.89
C PRO A 24 -8.41 -14.23 -16.32
N SER A 25 -9.32 -13.94 -15.39
CA SER A 25 -10.37 -12.91 -15.55
C SER A 25 -10.02 -11.68 -14.71
N ARG A 26 -8.81 -11.16 -14.89
CA ARG A 26 -8.31 -9.99 -14.16
C ARG A 26 -9.30 -8.84 -14.24
N ASP A 27 -9.65 -8.31 -13.08
CA ASP A 27 -10.48 -7.12 -12.97
C ASP A 27 -9.56 -5.88 -13.06
N GLU A 28 -9.56 -5.23 -14.22
CA GLU A 28 -8.71 -4.07 -14.51
C GLU A 28 -9.07 -2.86 -13.63
N ASP A 29 -10.36 -2.65 -13.35
CA ASP A 29 -10.82 -1.54 -12.52
C ASP A 29 -10.34 -1.74 -11.07
N ARG A 30 -10.45 -2.97 -10.57
CA ARG A 30 -9.89 -3.36 -9.28
C ARG A 30 -8.37 -3.25 -9.25
N HIS A 31 -7.68 -3.60 -10.34
CA HIS A 31 -6.21 -3.50 -10.43
C HIS A 31 -5.76 -2.04 -10.34
N ALA A 32 -6.37 -1.16 -11.13
CA ALA A 32 -6.08 0.28 -11.12
C ALA A 32 -6.35 0.92 -9.75
N MET A 33 -7.45 0.53 -9.10
CA MET A 33 -7.76 0.97 -7.74
C MET A 33 -6.68 0.53 -6.74
N LEU A 34 -6.26 -0.73 -6.76
CA LEU A 34 -5.23 -1.25 -5.86
C LEU A 34 -3.87 -0.57 -6.05
N LEU A 35 -3.49 -0.27 -7.29
CA LEU A 35 -2.28 0.50 -7.59
C LEU A 35 -2.34 1.92 -7.01
N THR A 36 -3.51 2.57 -7.12
CA THR A 36 -3.72 3.91 -6.57
C THR A 36 -3.60 3.92 -5.05
N LEU A 37 -4.25 2.97 -4.37
CA LEU A 37 -4.17 2.82 -2.92
C LEU A 37 -2.74 2.54 -2.43
N LEU A 38 -2.00 1.69 -3.15
CA LEU A 38 -0.60 1.43 -2.85
C LEU A 38 0.26 2.69 -2.98
N ALA A 39 0.04 3.50 -4.02
CA ALA A 39 0.77 4.74 -4.24
C ALA A 39 0.47 5.77 -3.13
N GLU A 40 -0.81 5.93 -2.75
CA GLU A 40 -1.23 6.81 -1.67
C GLU A 40 -0.62 6.40 -0.33
N GLU A 41 -0.67 5.11 0.01
CA GLU A 41 -0.14 4.61 1.28
C GLU A 41 1.39 4.75 1.35
N THR A 42 2.08 4.51 0.23
CA THR A 42 3.53 4.75 0.11
C THR A 42 3.86 6.24 0.21
N ALA A 43 3.00 7.12 -0.30
CA ALA A 43 3.18 8.58 -0.20
C ALA A 43 2.96 9.07 1.24
N LYS A 44 2.00 8.51 1.98
CA LYS A 44 1.79 8.82 3.41
C LYS A 44 3.00 8.45 4.25
N ALA A 45 3.63 7.31 3.97
CA ALA A 45 4.88 6.92 4.62
C ALA A 45 6.03 7.92 4.38
N LYS A 46 6.08 8.56 3.19
CA LYS A 46 7.07 9.60 2.88
C LYS A 46 6.75 10.97 3.51
N GLN A 47 5.48 11.24 3.79
CA GLN A 47 5.03 12.51 4.37
C GLN A 47 5.11 12.55 5.90
N LEU A 48 5.19 11.40 6.57
CA LEU A 48 5.59 11.35 7.97
C LEU A 48 7.04 11.84 8.06
N PRO A 49 7.32 13.02 8.65
CA PRO A 49 8.67 13.33 9.03
C PRO A 49 9.11 12.23 9.98
N ARG A 50 10.33 11.69 9.80
CA ARG A 50 11.03 11.07 10.93
C ARG A 50 11.14 12.17 11.98
N LEU A 51 10.16 12.26 12.88
CA LEU A 51 10.31 13.04 14.09
C LEU A 51 11.57 12.48 14.75
N PRO A 52 12.58 13.32 15.04
CA PRO A 52 13.68 12.86 15.88
C PRO A 52 13.04 12.40 17.19
N ASP A 53 13.37 11.18 17.61
CA ASP A 53 13.04 10.71 18.94
C ASP A 53 13.59 11.73 19.93
N ALA A 54 12.72 12.59 20.44
CA ALA A 54 13.08 13.59 21.44
C ALA A 54 13.07 12.88 22.79
N TRP A 55 14.27 12.62 23.31
CA TRP A 55 14.57 12.39 24.72
C TRP A 55 15.79 13.21 25.11
#